data_AF-A0A0B2UMB9-F1
#
_entry.id   AF-A0A0B2UMB9-F1
#
_cell.length_a   1.000
_cell.length_b   1.000
_cell.length_c   1.000
_cell.angle_alpha   90.00
_cell.angle_beta   90.00
_cell.angle_gamma   90.00
#
_symmetry.space_group_name_H-M   'P 1'
#
loop_
_entity.id
_entity.type
_entity.pdbx_description
1 polymer ?
#
loop_
_entity_poly.entity_id
_entity_poly.type
_entity_poly.pdbx_seq_one_letter_code
_entity_poly.pdbx_strand_id
1 'polypeptide(L)'
;MEDINMHYLDTKIACIKSARDKVYKFKAINNTIRRYLDEIHILESKIHKIDIKLAKYNMVDVLSGKLPEIDRMSFQNIVSIIKELMDAKTQFFDENASEYINKSDKLLIIVKKAGFIKLNEIIYKSTEALLMIPEFSVFIGLISKDHVHKIELKVLQSRKVECLRKAMCITSSRDMMFKLMIQQELHIFVRLFPFELDVLEERLKNYEDISEMFQLTIFGCFAFSVLKEYFISCNAMELKGLREKLHNEIDQFAESMNENTNVIEKEAFYACILMYVSVKYYMSI
;
A
#
# COMPACT_ATOMS: atom_id res chain seq x y z
N MET A 1 56.26 15.26 -82.02
CA MET A 1 56.32 15.47 -80.55
C MET A 1 54.95 15.70 -79.93
N GLU A 2 53.91 16.02 -80.70
CA GLU A 2 52.55 16.27 -80.18
C GLU A 2 51.77 14.99 -79.82
N ASP A 3 51.98 13.86 -80.52
CA ASP A 3 51.24 12.60 -80.27
C ASP A 3 51.53 11.94 -78.91
N ILE A 4 52.74 12.08 -78.39
CA ILE A 4 53.14 11.51 -77.09
C ILE A 4 52.38 12.22 -75.94
N ASN A 5 52.06 13.49 -76.12
CA ASN A 5 51.37 14.30 -75.12
C ASN A 5 49.87 13.95 -75.04
N MET A 6 49.28 13.57 -76.18
CA MET A 6 47.86 13.21 -76.27
C MET A 6 47.58 11.83 -75.65
N HIS A 7 48.42 10.81 -75.93
CA HIS A 7 48.27 9.48 -75.33
C HIS A 7 48.43 9.50 -73.79
N TYR A 8 49.33 10.34 -73.27
CA TYR A 8 49.50 10.54 -71.82
C TYR A 8 48.25 11.16 -71.17
N LEU A 9 47.64 12.16 -71.82
CA LEU A 9 46.39 12.79 -71.40
C LEU A 9 45.23 11.80 -71.39
N ASP A 10 45.08 10.97 -72.43
CA ASP A 10 44.04 9.95 -72.51
C ASP A 10 44.15 8.93 -71.38
N THR A 11 45.39 8.54 -71.03
CA THR A 11 45.66 7.59 -69.94
C THR A 11 45.29 8.20 -68.58
N LYS A 12 45.62 9.48 -68.35
CA LYS A 12 45.19 10.21 -67.15
C LYS A 12 43.68 10.38 -67.07
N ILE A 13 43.00 10.69 -68.19
CA ILE A 13 41.54 10.81 -68.24
C ILE A 13 40.88 9.46 -67.93
N ALA A 14 41.42 8.35 -68.47
CA ALA A 14 40.93 7.00 -68.15
C ALA A 14 41.13 6.66 -66.66
N CYS A 15 42.27 7.00 -66.07
CA CYS A 15 42.52 6.84 -64.63
C CYS A 15 41.53 7.67 -63.78
N ILE A 16 41.27 8.92 -64.17
CA ILE A 16 40.32 9.80 -63.46
C ILE A 16 38.89 9.27 -63.56
N LYS A 17 38.48 8.79 -64.74
CA LYS A 17 37.15 8.14 -64.94
C LYS A 17 37.03 6.89 -64.06
N SER A 18 38.05 6.03 -64.07
CA SER A 18 38.08 4.83 -63.21
C SER A 18 38.02 5.16 -61.73
N ALA A 19 38.76 6.18 -61.27
CA ALA A 19 38.73 6.64 -59.89
C ALA A 19 37.35 7.21 -59.52
N ARG A 20 36.73 7.99 -60.41
CA ARG A 20 35.38 8.54 -60.23
C ARG A 20 34.34 7.42 -60.10
N ASP A 21 34.40 6.40 -60.94
CA ASP A 21 33.49 5.24 -60.86
C ASP A 21 33.66 4.48 -59.54
N LYS A 22 34.90 4.33 -59.07
CA LYS A 22 35.17 3.74 -57.74
C LYS A 22 34.55 4.59 -56.63
N VAL A 23 34.66 5.92 -56.68
CA VAL A 23 34.03 6.81 -55.69
C VAL A 23 32.51 6.68 -55.68
N TYR A 24 31.86 6.59 -56.84
CA TYR A 24 30.42 6.35 -56.90
C TYR A 24 30.04 4.99 -56.30
N LYS A 25 30.81 3.94 -56.58
CA LYS A 25 30.62 2.63 -55.95
C LYS A 25 30.79 2.67 -54.43
N PHE A 26 31.83 3.34 -53.93
CA PHE A 26 32.02 3.53 -52.49
C PHE A 26 30.90 4.32 -51.84
N LYS A 27 30.38 5.36 -52.51
CA LYS A 27 29.23 6.12 -52.02
C LYS A 27 27.97 5.25 -51.93
N ALA A 28 27.72 4.42 -52.94
CA ALA A 28 26.61 3.46 -52.92
C ALA A 28 26.76 2.45 -51.78
N ILE A 29 27.95 1.87 -51.60
CA ILE A 29 28.25 0.95 -50.50
C ILE A 29 28.03 1.64 -49.14
N ASN A 30 28.52 2.87 -48.96
CA ASN A 30 28.38 3.60 -47.71
C ASN A 30 26.91 3.91 -47.37
N ASN A 31 26.09 4.24 -48.37
CA ASN A 31 24.65 4.42 -48.17
C ASN A 31 23.98 3.09 -47.76
N THR A 32 24.38 1.98 -48.35
CA THR A 32 23.89 0.64 -47.96
C THR A 32 24.29 0.29 -46.53
N ILE A 33 25.53 0.59 -46.12
CA ILE A 33 26.02 0.37 -44.74
C ILE A 33 25.17 1.18 -43.75
N ARG A 34 24.92 2.47 -44.03
CA ARG A 34 24.07 3.31 -43.17
C ARG A 34 22.68 2.73 -43.00
N ARG A 35 22.05 2.31 -44.11
CA ARG A 35 20.73 1.66 -44.06
C ARG A 35 20.74 0.41 -43.18
N TYR A 36 21.77 -0.44 -43.28
CA TYR A 36 21.87 -1.62 -42.42
C TYR A 36 22.11 -1.28 -40.95
N LEU A 37 22.85 -0.21 -40.64
CA LEU A 37 23.00 0.26 -39.25
C LEU A 37 21.66 0.73 -38.67
N ASP A 38 20.86 1.46 -39.45
CA ASP A 38 19.53 1.89 -39.03
C ASP A 38 18.60 0.69 -38.81
N GLU A 39 18.66 -0.32 -39.68
CA GLU A 39 17.92 -1.58 -39.52
C GLU A 39 18.34 -2.35 -38.26
N ILE A 40 19.65 -2.43 -37.96
CA ILE A 40 20.17 -3.06 -36.74
C ILE A 40 19.61 -2.36 -35.49
N HIS A 41 19.64 -1.04 -35.43
CA HIS A 41 19.12 -0.30 -34.28
C HIS A 41 17.61 -0.54 -34.06
N ILE A 42 16.84 -0.63 -35.15
CA ILE A 42 15.40 -0.98 -35.07
C ILE A 42 15.22 -2.41 -34.53
N LEU A 43 16.04 -3.37 -34.96
CA LEU A 43 15.99 -4.75 -34.48
C LEU A 43 16.39 -4.86 -33.00
N GLU A 44 17.43 -4.16 -32.56
CA GLU A 44 17.84 -4.11 -31.15
C GLU A 44 16.71 -3.58 -30.25
N SER A 45 16.03 -2.50 -30.68
CA SER A 45 14.87 -1.98 -29.95
C SER A 45 13.73 -3.00 -29.87
N LYS A 46 13.49 -3.78 -30.93
CA LYS A 46 12.49 -4.86 -30.93
C LYS A 46 12.88 -6.01 -30.01
N ILE A 47 14.15 -6.43 -30.01
CA ILE A 47 14.67 -7.48 -29.13
C ILE A 47 14.50 -7.06 -27.67
N HIS A 48 14.88 -5.83 -27.32
CA HIS A 48 14.75 -5.34 -25.95
C HIS A 48 13.29 -5.35 -25.46
N LYS A 49 12.32 -5.01 -26.33
CA LYS A 49 10.89 -5.12 -26.01
C LYS A 49 10.45 -6.57 -25.78
N ILE A 50 11.00 -7.52 -26.53
CA ILE A 50 10.72 -8.95 -26.34
C ILE A 50 11.31 -9.44 -25.02
N ASP A 51 12.54 -9.04 -24.68
CA ASP A 51 13.19 -9.43 -23.42
C ASP A 51 12.40 -8.96 -22.19
N ILE A 52 11.92 -7.70 -22.20
CA ILE A 52 11.06 -7.17 -21.13
C ILE A 52 9.79 -8.00 -20.98
N LYS A 53 9.16 -8.39 -22.10
CA LYS A 53 7.96 -9.23 -22.07
C LYS A 53 8.28 -10.61 -21.50
N LEU A 54 9.34 -11.26 -22.00
CA LEU A 54 9.75 -12.60 -21.57
C LEU A 54 10.12 -12.64 -20.08
N ALA A 55 10.66 -11.57 -19.51
CA ALA A 55 10.99 -11.50 -18.09
C ALA A 55 9.78 -11.81 -17.19
N LYS A 56 8.58 -11.31 -17.54
CA LYS A 56 7.34 -11.56 -16.79
C LYS A 56 6.86 -13.00 -16.90
N TYR A 57 6.96 -13.60 -18.08
CA TYR A 57 6.67 -15.03 -18.29
C TYR A 57 7.62 -15.91 -17.45
N ASN A 58 8.92 -15.64 -17.55
CA ASN A 58 9.96 -16.35 -16.80
C ASN A 58 9.76 -16.23 -15.28
N MET A 59 9.41 -15.04 -14.79
CA MET A 59 9.12 -14.82 -13.38
C MET A 59 8.00 -15.74 -12.88
N VAL A 60 6.89 -15.84 -13.61
CA VAL A 60 5.75 -16.70 -13.25
C VAL A 60 6.15 -18.17 -13.23
N ASP A 61 6.92 -18.64 -14.22
CA ASP A 61 7.36 -20.03 -14.25
C ASP A 61 8.34 -20.35 -13.12
N VAL A 62 9.28 -19.44 -12.82
CA VAL A 62 10.22 -19.57 -11.70
C VAL A 62 9.48 -19.63 -10.37
N LEU A 63 8.51 -18.72 -10.13
CA LEU A 63 7.72 -18.73 -8.90
C LEU A 63 6.86 -19.99 -8.77
N SER A 64 6.31 -20.48 -9.88
CA SER A 64 5.57 -21.74 -9.92
C SER A 64 6.43 -22.93 -9.53
N GLY A 65 7.73 -22.92 -9.86
CA GLY A 65 8.69 -23.94 -9.44
C GLY A 65 9.18 -23.82 -8.00
N LYS A 66 9.01 -22.64 -7.38
CA LYS A 66 9.57 -22.29 -6.06
C LYS A 66 8.53 -22.06 -4.96
N LEU A 67 7.32 -22.62 -5.11
CA LEU A 67 6.24 -22.45 -4.14
C LEU A 67 6.66 -22.69 -2.67
N PRO A 68 7.44 -23.73 -2.32
CA PRO A 68 7.85 -23.97 -0.93
C PRO A 68 8.80 -22.89 -0.35
N GLU A 69 9.49 -22.14 -1.21
CA GLU A 69 10.41 -21.07 -0.80
C GLU A 69 9.65 -19.78 -0.44
N ILE A 70 8.43 -19.59 -0.96
CA ILE A 70 7.61 -18.39 -0.75
C ILE A 70 7.31 -18.16 0.73
N ASP A 71 7.01 -19.21 1.49
CA ASP A 71 6.70 -19.11 2.92
C ASP A 71 7.90 -18.64 3.78
N ARG A 72 9.12 -18.74 3.24
CA ARG A 72 10.37 -18.31 3.90
C ARG A 72 10.77 -16.89 3.54
N MET A 73 10.08 -16.26 2.59
CA MET A 73 10.40 -14.91 2.16
C MET A 73 10.04 -13.88 3.24
N SER A 74 10.74 -12.75 3.22
CA SER A 74 10.39 -11.60 4.04
C SER A 74 9.05 -11.02 3.58
N PHE A 75 8.35 -10.32 4.48
CA PHE A 75 7.10 -9.64 4.14
C PHE A 75 7.30 -8.66 2.97
N GLN A 76 8.43 -7.94 2.95
CA GLN A 76 8.78 -7.03 1.85
C GLN A 76 8.89 -7.74 0.49
N ASN A 77 9.59 -8.87 0.43
CA ASN A 77 9.74 -9.63 -0.82
C ASN A 77 8.39 -10.16 -1.29
N ILE A 78 7.55 -10.63 -0.37
CA ILE A 78 6.19 -11.07 -0.68
C ILE A 78 5.38 -9.94 -1.31
N VAL A 79 5.43 -8.72 -0.74
CA VAL A 79 4.72 -7.56 -1.28
C VAL A 79 5.24 -7.17 -2.67
N SER A 80 6.56 -7.23 -2.91
CA SER A 80 7.14 -7.00 -4.25
C SER A 80 6.61 -8.01 -5.26
N ILE A 81 6.61 -9.29 -4.92
CA ILE A 81 6.14 -10.36 -5.79
C ILE A 81 4.64 -10.19 -6.11
N ILE A 82 3.82 -9.78 -5.15
CA ILE A 82 2.38 -9.53 -5.43
C ILE A 82 2.23 -8.42 -6.46
N LYS A 83 2.98 -7.31 -6.35
CA LYS A 83 2.93 -6.23 -7.33
C LYS A 83 3.36 -6.70 -8.71
N GLU A 84 4.50 -7.36 -8.78
CA GLU A 84 5.06 -7.87 -10.03
C GLU A 84 4.12 -8.90 -10.68
N LEU A 85 3.46 -9.77 -9.90
CA LEU A 85 2.46 -10.70 -10.40
C LEU A 85 1.20 -9.99 -10.92
N MET A 86 0.75 -8.91 -10.27
CA MET A 86 -0.40 -8.12 -10.73
C MET A 86 -0.07 -7.36 -12.03
N ASP A 87 1.13 -6.80 -12.14
CA ASP A 87 1.62 -6.14 -13.35
C ASP A 87 1.82 -7.14 -14.50
N ALA A 88 2.39 -8.31 -14.22
CA ALA A 88 2.51 -9.40 -15.19
C ALA A 88 1.14 -9.87 -15.65
N LYS A 89 0.18 -10.07 -14.73
CA LYS A 89 -1.19 -10.47 -15.05
C LYS A 89 -1.88 -9.48 -15.98
N THR A 90 -1.71 -8.18 -15.75
CA THR A 90 -2.27 -7.12 -16.61
C THR A 90 -1.75 -7.25 -18.04
N GLN A 91 -0.43 -7.43 -18.20
CA GLN A 91 0.14 -7.69 -19.52
C GLN A 91 -0.42 -8.97 -20.16
N PHE A 92 -0.56 -10.07 -19.40
CA PHE A 92 -1.08 -11.32 -19.96
C PHE A 92 -2.55 -11.20 -20.40
N PHE A 93 -3.34 -10.32 -19.76
CA PHE A 93 -4.67 -9.96 -20.24
C PHE A 93 -4.61 -9.24 -21.59
N ASP A 94 -3.76 -8.23 -21.72
CA ASP A 94 -3.58 -7.49 -22.99
C ASP A 94 -3.09 -8.41 -24.13
N GLU A 95 -2.31 -9.43 -23.79
CA GLU A 95 -1.76 -10.42 -24.73
C GLU A 95 -2.67 -11.64 -24.95
N ASN A 96 -3.84 -11.70 -24.30
CA ASN A 96 -4.76 -12.86 -24.31
C ASN A 96 -4.08 -14.19 -23.94
N ALA A 97 -3.08 -14.17 -23.07
CA ALA A 97 -2.32 -15.34 -22.62
C ALA A 97 -3.04 -16.05 -21.46
N SER A 98 -4.16 -16.72 -21.76
CA SER A 98 -5.06 -17.34 -20.77
C SER A 98 -4.38 -18.33 -19.82
N GLU A 99 -3.41 -19.10 -20.30
CA GLU A 99 -2.62 -20.01 -19.46
C GLU A 99 -1.88 -19.25 -18.35
N TYR A 100 -1.20 -18.15 -18.69
CA TYR A 100 -0.40 -17.36 -17.75
C TYR A 100 -1.26 -16.48 -16.85
N ILE A 101 -2.44 -16.04 -17.31
CA ILE A 101 -3.45 -15.43 -16.44
C ILE A 101 -3.83 -16.41 -15.32
N ASN A 102 -4.17 -17.66 -15.67
CA ASN A 102 -4.57 -18.69 -14.71
C ASN A 102 -3.43 -19.09 -13.77
N LYS A 103 -2.19 -19.20 -14.28
CA LYS A 103 -1.01 -19.43 -13.43
C LYS A 103 -0.81 -18.28 -12.44
N SER A 104 -0.91 -17.04 -12.91
CA SER A 104 -0.78 -15.84 -12.07
C SER A 104 -1.84 -15.79 -10.98
N ASP A 105 -3.10 -16.14 -11.29
CA ASP A 105 -4.16 -16.19 -10.28
C ASP A 105 -3.90 -17.20 -9.17
N LYS A 106 -3.43 -18.40 -9.53
CA LYS A 106 -3.05 -19.43 -8.55
C LYS A 106 -1.87 -18.94 -7.69
N LEU A 107 -0.86 -18.35 -8.30
CA LEU A 107 0.29 -17.79 -7.58
C LEU A 107 -0.12 -16.65 -6.63
N LEU A 108 -0.97 -15.73 -7.09
CA LEU A 108 -1.46 -14.62 -6.26
C LEU A 108 -2.17 -15.12 -5.01
N ILE A 109 -2.97 -16.20 -5.10
CA ILE A 109 -3.61 -16.81 -3.92
C ILE A 109 -2.55 -17.30 -2.93
N ILE A 110 -1.53 -18.02 -3.41
CA ILE A 110 -0.47 -18.60 -2.57
C ILE A 110 0.38 -17.50 -1.93
N VAL A 111 0.86 -16.54 -2.73
CA VAL A 111 1.71 -15.45 -2.25
C VAL A 111 0.96 -14.53 -1.29
N LYS A 112 -0.32 -14.21 -1.56
CA LYS A 112 -1.16 -13.45 -0.62
C LYS A 112 -1.34 -14.20 0.70
N LYS A 113 -1.56 -15.52 0.66
CA LYS A 113 -1.63 -16.35 1.88
C LYS A 113 -0.34 -16.27 2.69
N ALA A 114 0.83 -16.39 2.07
CA ALA A 114 2.11 -16.20 2.74
C ALA A 114 2.24 -14.79 3.34
N GLY A 115 1.78 -13.76 2.62
CA GLY A 115 1.72 -12.38 3.09
C GLY A 115 0.87 -12.22 4.34
N PHE A 116 -0.33 -12.82 4.37
CA PHE A 116 -1.18 -12.83 5.57
C PHE A 116 -0.51 -13.55 6.75
N ILE A 117 0.22 -14.64 6.52
CA ILE A 117 0.94 -15.36 7.58
C ILE A 117 2.00 -14.44 8.19
N LYS A 118 2.86 -13.83 7.37
CA LYS A 118 3.90 -12.89 7.83
C LYS A 118 3.30 -11.67 8.53
N LEU A 119 2.20 -11.14 8.02
CA LEU A 119 1.50 -10.04 8.66
C LEU A 119 0.99 -10.44 10.06
N ASN A 120 0.40 -11.63 10.20
CA ASN A 120 -0.04 -12.11 11.50
C ASN A 120 1.14 -12.28 12.47
N GLU A 121 2.28 -12.83 12.01
CA GLU A 121 3.49 -12.95 12.83
C GLU A 121 3.93 -11.58 13.38
N ILE A 122 3.84 -10.52 12.57
CA ILE A 122 4.16 -9.15 12.99
C ILE A 122 3.14 -8.64 14.01
N ILE A 123 1.84 -8.75 13.71
CA ILE A 123 0.74 -8.30 14.59
C ILE A 123 0.83 -8.94 15.98
N TYR A 124 1.13 -10.25 16.05
CA TYR A 124 1.26 -10.98 17.30
C TYR A 124 2.50 -10.56 18.12
N LYS A 125 3.59 -10.13 17.46
CA LYS A 125 4.80 -9.67 18.14
C LYS A 125 4.66 -8.24 18.65
N SER A 126 4.25 -7.32 17.78
CA SER A 126 3.98 -5.93 18.12
C SER A 126 3.19 -5.29 16.99
N THR A 127 2.02 -4.76 17.33
CA THR A 127 1.20 -4.02 16.37
C THR A 127 1.83 -2.67 16.02
N GLU A 128 2.54 -2.04 16.97
CA GLU A 128 3.28 -0.80 16.73
C GLU A 128 4.39 -0.97 15.69
N ALA A 129 4.98 -2.17 15.58
CA ALA A 129 5.98 -2.44 14.56
C ALA A 129 5.44 -2.24 13.13
N LEU A 130 4.12 -2.38 12.92
CA LEU A 130 3.50 -2.13 11.61
C LEU A 130 3.64 -0.66 11.17
N LEU A 131 3.71 0.29 12.10
CA LEU A 131 3.92 1.71 11.78
C LEU A 131 5.28 1.97 11.15
N MET A 132 6.24 1.06 11.36
CA MET A 132 7.61 1.15 10.86
C MET A 132 7.83 0.31 9.59
N ILE A 133 6.78 -0.33 9.06
CA ILE A 133 6.87 -1.22 7.89
C ILE A 133 6.11 -0.55 6.73
N PRO A 134 6.79 0.17 5.82
CA PRO A 134 6.16 0.83 4.69
C PRO A 134 5.31 -0.13 3.84
N GLU A 135 5.76 -1.38 3.71
CA GLU A 135 5.09 -2.41 2.92
C GLU A 135 3.74 -2.82 3.46
N PHE A 136 3.40 -2.50 4.71
CA PHE A 136 2.08 -2.75 5.27
C PHE A 136 1.01 -1.97 4.50
N SER A 137 1.16 -0.64 4.38
CA SER A 137 0.22 0.22 3.66
C SER A 137 0.03 -0.24 2.20
N VAL A 138 1.13 -0.64 1.58
CA VAL A 138 1.16 -1.19 0.23
C VAL A 138 0.38 -2.50 0.16
N PHE A 139 0.61 -3.43 1.08
CA PHE A 139 -0.09 -4.71 1.11
C PHE A 139 -1.59 -4.54 1.31
N ILE A 140 -2.01 -3.61 2.18
CA ILE A 140 -3.42 -3.24 2.37
C ILE A 140 -4.06 -2.78 1.06
N GLY A 141 -3.34 -1.99 0.25
CA GLY A 141 -3.81 -1.57 -1.08
C GLY A 141 -3.90 -2.68 -2.14
N LEU A 142 -3.30 -3.86 -1.91
CA LEU A 142 -3.24 -4.97 -2.86
C LEU A 142 -4.26 -6.10 -2.59
N ILE A 143 -5.04 -5.97 -1.52
CA ILE A 143 -6.02 -6.97 -1.07
C ILE A 143 -7.45 -6.41 -1.12
N SER A 144 -8.45 -7.29 -1.05
CA SER A 144 -9.86 -6.86 -1.06
C SER A 144 -10.27 -6.23 0.27
N LYS A 145 -11.29 -5.36 0.24
CA LYS A 145 -11.86 -4.71 1.43
C LYS A 145 -12.19 -5.71 2.55
N ASP A 146 -12.77 -6.86 2.23
CA ASP A 146 -13.07 -7.90 3.23
C ASP A 146 -11.82 -8.42 3.96
N HIS A 147 -10.68 -8.51 3.27
CA HIS A 147 -9.43 -8.92 3.89
C HIS A 147 -8.81 -7.79 4.71
N VAL A 148 -8.95 -6.54 4.26
CA VAL A 148 -8.55 -5.35 5.04
C VAL A 148 -9.30 -5.33 6.36
N HIS A 149 -10.63 -5.51 6.32
CA HIS A 149 -11.47 -5.57 7.52
C HIS A 149 -11.06 -6.69 8.49
N LYS A 150 -10.71 -7.88 7.96
CA LYS A 150 -10.17 -8.97 8.79
C LYS A 150 -8.85 -8.59 9.48
N ILE A 151 -7.99 -7.80 8.82
CA ILE A 151 -6.74 -7.32 9.41
C ILE A 151 -7.03 -6.26 10.48
N GLU A 152 -7.91 -5.30 10.21
CA GLU A 152 -8.36 -4.30 11.19
C GLU A 152 -8.86 -4.98 12.48
N LEU A 153 -9.71 -5.99 12.35
CA LEU A 153 -10.22 -6.78 13.47
C LEU A 153 -9.09 -7.43 14.28
N LYS A 154 -8.10 -8.04 13.60
CA LYS A 154 -6.95 -8.65 14.29
C LYS A 154 -6.06 -7.62 14.98
N VAL A 155 -5.82 -6.48 14.35
CA VAL A 155 -5.09 -5.35 14.92
C VAL A 155 -5.80 -4.88 16.18
N LEU A 156 -7.10 -4.59 16.11
CA LEU A 156 -7.90 -4.15 17.25
C LEU A 156 -7.96 -5.19 18.37
N GLN A 157 -8.07 -6.49 18.04
CA GLN A 157 -8.02 -7.57 19.04
C GLN A 157 -6.67 -7.63 19.76
N SER A 158 -5.56 -7.46 19.03
CA SER A 158 -4.22 -7.41 19.63
C SER A 158 -4.07 -6.18 20.54
N ARG A 159 -4.49 -5.01 20.05
CA ARG A 159 -4.48 -3.75 20.82
C ARG A 159 -5.35 -3.81 22.07
N LYS A 160 -6.52 -4.44 21.99
CA LYS A 160 -7.41 -4.66 23.14
C LYS A 160 -6.68 -5.34 24.31
N VAL A 161 -5.93 -6.40 24.04
CA VAL A 161 -5.20 -7.14 25.08
C VAL A 161 -4.15 -6.24 25.75
N GLU A 162 -3.43 -5.46 24.94
CA GLU A 162 -2.43 -4.52 25.43
C GLU A 162 -3.06 -3.37 26.25
N CYS A 163 -4.20 -2.84 25.80
CA CYS A 163 -4.96 -1.82 26.53
C CYS A 163 -5.47 -2.34 27.88
N LEU A 164 -6.00 -3.57 27.93
CA LEU A 164 -6.43 -4.19 29.18
C LEU A 164 -5.25 -4.37 30.16
N ARG A 165 -4.07 -4.73 29.64
CA ARG A 165 -2.84 -4.80 30.44
C ARG A 165 -2.45 -3.44 31.02
N LYS A 166 -2.48 -2.38 30.20
CA LYS A 166 -2.21 -1.00 30.65
C LYS A 166 -3.25 -0.51 31.66
N ALA A 167 -4.53 -0.82 31.44
CA ALA A 167 -5.64 -0.41 32.28
C ALA A 167 -5.50 -0.91 33.74
N MET A 168 -4.96 -2.12 33.94
CA MET A 168 -4.70 -2.66 35.29
C MET A 168 -3.72 -1.82 36.11
N CYS A 169 -2.86 -1.04 35.45
CA CYS A 169 -1.88 -0.18 36.12
C CYS A 169 -2.42 1.23 36.41
N ILE A 170 -3.63 1.58 35.93
CA ILE A 170 -4.22 2.90 36.12
C ILE A 170 -4.92 2.94 37.49
N THR A 171 -4.26 3.55 38.48
CA THR A 171 -4.77 3.64 39.86
C THR A 171 -5.34 5.02 40.22
N SER A 172 -4.92 6.08 39.52
CA SER A 172 -5.32 7.46 39.77
C SER A 172 -5.57 8.20 38.46
N SER A 173 -6.31 9.32 38.52
CA SER A 173 -6.69 10.12 37.34
C SER A 173 -7.28 9.28 36.20
N ARG A 174 -8.13 8.30 36.57
CA ARG A 174 -8.61 7.24 35.67
C ARG A 174 -9.20 7.81 34.39
N ASP A 175 -10.08 8.79 34.50
CA ASP A 175 -10.76 9.42 33.37
C ASP A 175 -9.77 9.94 32.32
N MET A 176 -8.77 10.70 32.78
CA MET A 176 -7.74 11.30 31.92
C MET A 176 -6.85 10.21 31.29
N MET A 177 -6.44 9.21 32.06
CA MET A 177 -5.59 8.14 31.58
C MET A 177 -6.30 7.23 30.56
N PHE A 178 -7.58 6.92 30.79
CA PHE A 178 -8.40 6.18 29.82
C PHE A 178 -8.62 6.98 28.55
N LYS A 179 -8.90 8.29 28.64
CA LYS A 179 -8.99 9.18 27.49
C LYS A 179 -7.70 9.21 26.65
N LEU A 180 -6.55 9.37 27.30
CA LEU A 180 -5.24 9.34 26.63
C LEU A 180 -4.96 7.99 25.97
N MET A 181 -5.34 6.89 26.62
CA MET A 181 -5.22 5.56 26.02
C MET A 181 -6.10 5.42 24.78
N ILE A 182 -7.37 5.85 24.81
CA ILE A 182 -8.24 5.87 23.62
C ILE A 182 -7.59 6.70 22.50
N GLN A 183 -7.07 7.88 22.82
CA GLN A 183 -6.43 8.76 21.84
C GLN A 183 -5.19 8.10 21.21
N GLN A 184 -4.30 7.50 22.00
CA GLN A 184 -3.11 6.81 21.48
C GLN A 184 -3.47 5.65 20.55
N GLU A 185 -4.51 4.90 20.89
CA GLU A 185 -4.91 3.74 20.13
C GLU A 185 -5.66 4.11 18.86
N LEU A 186 -6.45 5.19 18.91
CA LEU A 186 -7.02 5.82 17.72
C LEU A 186 -5.91 6.32 16.79
N HIS A 187 -4.88 6.97 17.33
CA HIS A 187 -3.72 7.41 16.57
C HIS A 187 -3.04 6.24 15.83
N ILE A 188 -2.77 5.14 16.54
CA ILE A 188 -2.18 3.93 15.93
C ILE A 188 -3.11 3.37 14.84
N PHE A 189 -4.40 3.28 15.12
CA PHE A 189 -5.37 2.71 14.18
C PHE A 189 -5.49 3.55 12.90
N VAL A 190 -5.67 4.87 13.01
CA VAL A 190 -5.77 5.78 11.87
C VAL A 190 -4.46 5.84 11.08
N ARG A 191 -3.30 5.75 11.75
CA ARG A 191 -2.00 5.66 11.06
C ARG A 191 -1.86 4.38 10.22
N LEU A 192 -2.38 3.26 10.72
CA LEU A 192 -2.36 1.99 10.01
C LEU A 192 -3.42 1.92 8.89
N PHE A 193 -4.59 2.54 9.11
CA PHE A 193 -5.72 2.54 8.20
C PHE A 193 -6.22 3.97 7.95
N PRO A 194 -5.51 4.77 7.12
CA PRO A 194 -5.84 6.18 6.92
C PRO A 194 -7.24 6.42 6.36
N PHE A 195 -7.73 5.49 5.53
CA PHE A 195 -9.07 5.56 4.94
C PHE A 195 -10.21 5.39 5.96
N GLU A 196 -9.93 4.83 7.14
CA GLU A 196 -10.91 4.74 8.22
C GLU A 196 -11.18 6.11 8.83
N LEU A 197 -10.29 7.10 8.67
CA LEU A 197 -10.50 8.44 9.21
C LEU A 197 -11.76 9.10 8.63
N ASP A 198 -11.96 9.01 7.31
CA ASP A 198 -13.12 9.59 6.65
C ASP A 198 -14.42 8.90 7.11
N VAL A 199 -14.36 7.58 7.27
CA VAL A 199 -15.49 6.76 7.75
C VAL A 199 -15.82 7.08 9.21
N LEU A 200 -14.79 7.25 10.05
CA LEU A 200 -14.94 7.69 11.44
C LEU A 200 -15.52 9.10 11.48
N GLU A 201 -15.03 10.03 10.67
CA GLU A 201 -15.53 11.41 10.57
C GLU A 201 -17.02 11.46 10.22
N GLU A 202 -17.43 10.72 9.20
CA GLU A 202 -18.83 10.67 8.78
C GLU A 202 -19.74 10.14 9.88
N ARG A 203 -19.32 9.06 10.54
CA ARG A 203 -20.13 8.43 11.60
C ARG A 203 -20.15 9.29 12.86
N LEU A 204 -19.01 9.82 13.28
CA LEU A 204 -18.88 10.61 14.50
C LEU A 204 -19.62 11.95 14.45
N LYS A 205 -20.03 12.44 13.27
CA LYS A 205 -20.95 13.59 13.16
C LYS A 205 -22.32 13.35 13.81
N ASN A 206 -22.76 12.09 13.91
CA ASN A 206 -24.05 11.70 14.49
C ASN A 206 -23.89 10.93 15.82
N TYR A 207 -22.93 11.30 16.66
CA TYR A 207 -22.61 10.59 17.91
C TYR A 207 -23.74 10.52 18.95
N GLU A 208 -24.85 11.22 18.72
CA GLU A 208 -26.03 11.16 19.58
C GLU A 208 -26.78 9.82 19.46
N ASP A 209 -26.80 9.21 18.27
CA ASP A 209 -27.40 7.89 18.02
C ASP A 209 -26.39 6.77 18.29
N ILE A 210 -26.52 6.17 19.48
CA ILE A 210 -25.62 5.13 19.97
C ILE A 210 -25.77 3.82 19.16
N SER A 211 -26.94 3.58 18.55
CA SER A 211 -27.27 2.28 17.93
C SER A 211 -26.43 2.00 16.68
N GLU A 212 -26.11 3.04 15.90
CA GLU A 212 -25.28 2.93 14.70
C GLU A 212 -23.77 2.86 15.03
N MET A 213 -23.36 3.43 16.17
CA MET A 213 -21.94 3.52 16.58
C MET A 213 -21.32 2.16 16.91
N PHE A 214 -22.11 1.20 17.39
CA PHE A 214 -21.59 -0.13 17.77
C PHE A 214 -21.20 -1.02 16.59
N GLN A 215 -21.58 -0.64 15.37
CA GLN A 215 -21.13 -1.34 14.17
C GLN A 215 -19.65 -1.08 13.86
N LEU A 216 -19.03 -0.08 14.51
CA LEU A 216 -17.60 0.18 14.41
C LEU A 216 -16.80 -0.74 15.33
N THR A 217 -15.81 -1.41 14.76
CA THR A 217 -14.92 -2.34 15.46
C THR A 217 -14.10 -1.64 16.54
N ILE A 218 -13.68 -0.40 16.32
CA ILE A 218 -12.95 0.40 17.31
C ILE A 218 -13.84 0.80 18.50
N PHE A 219 -15.11 1.13 18.27
CA PHE A 219 -16.08 1.39 19.33
C PHE A 219 -16.32 0.14 20.17
N GLY A 220 -16.57 -1.01 19.53
CA GLY A 220 -16.73 -2.27 20.26
C GLY A 220 -15.46 -2.65 21.07
N CYS A 221 -14.27 -2.33 20.55
CA CYS A 221 -13.02 -2.52 21.27
C CYS A 221 -12.96 -1.69 22.56
N PHE A 222 -13.20 -0.38 22.47
CA PHE A 222 -13.07 0.52 23.62
C PHE A 222 -14.27 0.48 24.55
N ALA A 223 -15.49 0.67 24.02
CA ALA A 223 -16.71 0.71 24.81
C ALA A 223 -16.90 -0.62 25.56
N PHE A 224 -17.00 -1.75 24.86
CA PHE A 224 -17.43 -3.00 25.50
C PHE A 224 -16.33 -3.76 26.23
N SER A 225 -15.06 -3.44 25.95
CA SER A 225 -13.94 -4.24 26.45
C SER A 225 -12.98 -3.44 27.30
N VAL A 226 -12.25 -2.49 26.72
CA VAL A 226 -11.15 -1.80 27.44
C VAL A 226 -11.67 -0.97 28.61
N LEU A 227 -12.81 -0.28 28.42
CA LEU A 227 -13.37 0.62 29.42
C LEU A 227 -14.39 -0.04 30.35
N LYS A 228 -14.75 -1.31 30.09
CA LYS A 228 -15.82 -2.02 30.81
C LYS A 228 -15.63 -1.99 32.32
N GLU A 229 -14.48 -2.47 32.80
CA GLU A 229 -14.19 -2.56 34.24
C GLU A 229 -14.12 -1.18 34.90
N TYR A 230 -13.68 -0.17 34.14
CA TYR A 230 -13.68 1.20 34.61
C TYR A 230 -15.10 1.72 34.84
N PHE A 231 -15.98 1.62 33.85
CA PHE A 231 -17.34 2.11 33.99
C PHE A 231 -18.17 1.32 34.99
N ILE A 232 -17.95 0.00 35.10
CA ILE A 232 -18.60 -0.84 36.14
C ILE A 232 -18.20 -0.39 37.56
N SER A 233 -16.96 0.06 37.73
CA SER A 233 -16.48 0.53 39.04
C SER A 233 -16.95 1.94 39.41
N CYS A 234 -17.53 2.69 38.47
CA CYS A 234 -18.06 4.02 38.70
C CYS A 234 -19.51 3.96 39.19
N ASN A 235 -19.87 4.83 40.14
CA ASN A 235 -21.25 5.01 40.54
C ASN A 235 -22.03 5.91 39.56
N ALA A 236 -23.36 5.94 39.69
CA ALA A 236 -24.22 6.71 38.79
C ALA A 236 -23.94 8.22 38.78
N MET A 237 -23.52 8.80 39.92
CA MET A 237 -23.15 10.23 39.97
C MET A 237 -21.83 10.49 39.23
N GLU A 238 -20.84 9.62 39.40
CA GLU A 238 -19.55 9.71 38.71
C GLU A 238 -19.74 9.60 37.19
N LEU A 239 -20.53 8.62 36.72
CA LEU A 239 -20.84 8.48 35.30
C LEU A 239 -21.60 9.69 34.75
N LYS A 240 -22.55 10.23 35.50
CA LYS A 240 -23.29 11.43 35.10
C LYS A 240 -22.37 12.66 35.02
N GLY A 241 -21.51 12.87 36.02
CA GLY A 241 -20.55 13.96 36.03
C GLY A 241 -19.53 13.85 34.89
N LEU A 242 -19.04 12.64 34.61
CA LEU A 242 -18.14 12.38 33.48
C LEU A 242 -18.84 12.64 32.13
N ARG A 243 -20.10 12.22 31.98
CA ARG A 243 -20.90 12.51 30.78
C ARG A 243 -21.04 14.00 30.53
N GLU A 244 -21.39 14.77 31.56
CA GLU A 244 -21.54 16.23 31.47
C GLU A 244 -20.21 16.91 31.13
N LYS A 245 -19.11 16.48 31.76
CA LYS A 245 -17.76 16.95 31.45
C LYS A 245 -17.38 16.66 29.99
N LEU A 246 -17.58 15.44 29.51
CA LEU A 246 -17.27 15.06 28.13
C LEU A 246 -18.13 15.80 27.11
N HIS A 247 -19.41 16.03 27.41
CA HIS A 247 -20.29 16.80 26.54
C HIS A 247 -19.79 18.24 26.37
N ASN A 248 -19.46 18.92 27.47
CA ASN A 248 -18.90 20.27 27.42
C ASN A 248 -17.56 20.32 26.66
N GLU A 249 -16.69 19.32 26.84
CA GLU A 249 -15.44 19.22 26.08
C GLU A 249 -15.69 19.03 24.58
N ILE A 250 -16.65 18.19 24.20
CA ILE A 250 -17.05 17.95 22.80
C ILE A 250 -17.56 19.23 22.16
N ASP A 251 -18.43 19.99 22.85
CA ASP A 251 -18.97 21.25 22.34
C ASP A 251 -17.85 22.28 22.10
N GLN A 252 -16.91 22.40 23.04
CA GLN A 252 -15.73 23.28 22.91
C GLN A 252 -14.82 22.87 21.73
N PHE A 253 -14.64 21.57 21.50
CA PHE A 253 -13.90 21.09 20.34
C PHE A 253 -14.66 21.37 19.04
N ALA A 254 -15.98 21.17 19.00
CA ALA A 254 -16.79 21.44 17.82
C ALA A 254 -16.76 22.92 17.40
N GLU A 255 -16.74 23.84 18.38
CA GLU A 255 -16.61 25.28 18.12
C GLU A 255 -15.22 25.69 17.58
N SER A 256 -14.18 24.92 17.91
CA SER A 256 -12.79 25.20 17.51
C SER A 256 -12.32 24.41 16.28
N MET A 257 -13.07 23.40 15.86
CA MET A 257 -12.79 22.57 14.68
C MET A 257 -13.03 23.34 13.38
N ASN A 258 -12.03 23.35 12.51
CA ASN A 258 -12.13 23.85 11.14
C ASN A 258 -11.38 22.91 10.18
N GLU A 259 -11.44 23.20 8.86
CA GLU A 259 -10.79 22.36 7.84
C GLU A 259 -9.26 22.25 8.01
N ASN A 260 -8.63 23.17 8.76
CA ASN A 260 -7.19 23.20 9.03
C ASN A 260 -6.80 22.58 10.39
N THR A 261 -7.76 22.04 11.16
CA THR A 261 -7.47 21.39 12.44
C THR A 261 -6.52 20.22 12.23
N ASN A 262 -5.46 20.17 13.04
CA ASN A 262 -4.42 19.15 12.86
C ASN A 262 -4.94 17.76 13.27
N VAL A 263 -4.27 16.71 12.79
CA VAL A 263 -4.69 15.31 13.02
C VAL A 263 -4.73 14.96 14.51
N ILE A 264 -3.83 15.53 15.33
CA ILE A 264 -3.75 15.24 16.77
C ILE A 264 -4.96 15.81 17.51
N GLU A 265 -5.40 17.01 17.14
CA GLU A 265 -6.60 17.67 17.68
C GLU A 265 -7.87 16.90 17.26
N LYS A 266 -7.92 16.42 16.01
CA LYS A 266 -8.99 15.53 15.53
C LYS A 266 -9.05 14.23 16.34
N GLU A 267 -7.90 13.59 16.56
CA GLU A 267 -7.81 12.37 17.38
C GLU A 267 -8.25 12.61 18.83
N ALA A 268 -7.89 13.75 19.43
CA ALA A 268 -8.32 14.12 20.77
C ALA A 268 -9.84 14.30 20.86
N PHE A 269 -10.43 14.95 19.86
CA PHE A 269 -11.89 15.13 19.76
C PHE A 269 -12.60 13.78 19.62
N TYR A 270 -12.17 12.92 18.71
CA TYR A 270 -12.77 11.60 18.52
C TYR A 270 -12.58 10.69 19.75
N ALA A 271 -11.48 10.81 20.48
CA ALA A 271 -11.31 10.14 21.76
C ALA A 271 -12.36 10.60 22.80
N CYS A 272 -12.70 11.89 22.83
CA CYS A 272 -13.78 12.40 23.68
C CYS A 272 -15.14 11.79 23.29
N ILE A 273 -15.46 11.74 21.99
CA ILE A 273 -16.70 11.13 21.50
C ILE A 273 -16.75 9.64 21.85
N LEU A 274 -15.68 8.88 21.58
CA LEU A 274 -15.59 7.46 21.90
C LEU A 274 -15.84 7.20 23.39
N MET A 275 -15.24 8.01 24.27
CA MET A 275 -15.46 7.91 25.70
C MET A 275 -16.88 8.29 26.10
N TYR A 276 -17.44 9.36 25.51
CA TYR A 276 -18.80 9.84 25.77
C TYR A 276 -19.86 8.80 25.40
N VAL A 277 -19.78 8.24 24.20
CA VAL A 277 -20.69 7.18 23.73
C VAL A 277 -20.57 5.94 24.63
N SER A 278 -19.35 5.60 25.05
CA SER A 278 -19.14 4.50 26.00
C SER A 278 -19.81 4.75 27.35
N VAL A 279 -19.73 5.97 27.89
CA VAL A 279 -20.45 6.35 29.13
C VAL A 279 -21.96 6.22 28.93
N LYS A 280 -22.52 6.76 27.84
CA LYS A 280 -23.96 6.63 27.55
C LYS A 280 -24.41 5.16 27.50
N TYR A 281 -23.60 4.30 26.89
CA TYR A 281 -23.88 2.87 26.84
C TYR A 281 -23.97 2.25 28.23
N TYR A 282 -22.95 2.45 29.09
CA TYR A 282 -22.97 1.87 30.44
C TYR A 282 -23.99 2.50 31.38
N MET A 283 -24.45 3.72 31.11
CA MET A 283 -25.60 4.31 31.80
C MET A 283 -26.95 3.74 31.35
N SER A 284 -27.00 3.11 30.17
CA SER A 284 -28.22 2.51 29.60
C SER A 284 -28.42 1.03 29.92
N ILE A 285 -27.37 0.38 30.45
CA ILE A 285 -27.41 -0.99 31.00
C ILE A 285 -27.89 -0.91 32.46
#